data_AF-A0A366L4U6-F1
#
_entry.id   AF-A0A366L4U6-F1
#
_cell.length_a   1.000
_cell.length_b   1.000
_cell.length_c   1.000
_cell.angle_alpha   90.00
_cell.angle_beta   90.00
_cell.angle_gamma   90.00
#
_symmetry.space_group_name_H-M   'P 1'
#
loop_
_entity.id
_entity.type
_entity.pdbx_description
1 polymer ?
#
loop_
_entity_poly.entity_id
_entity_poly.type
_entity_poly.pdbx_seq_one_letter_code
_entity_poly.pdbx_strand_id
1 'polypeptide(L)'
;MILTNQQHKEIKDYIFDAPKYIETYNEVYDHMVNALEDRDEVYSTALLAKIINDDFGSFNQIKAEEELYQKQINQNQAKHFLNELTDSFKWPGLLANIVNLMLCACIYWSSTRSAFNTKPMMAAIFLCFILVNLYVYTKIWIRKRKHKKYSIFDNALGSLSTFGLFISVFVFYWFISNDSLISVNQHSKVIILLTLYFFCSLYIRSFRKFYNQKIKILIA
;
A
#
# COMPACT_ATOMS: atom_id res chain seq x y z
N MET A 1 29.28 -20.83 20.17
CA MET A 1 29.53 -21.83 19.09
C MET A 1 29.64 -21.13 17.73
N ILE A 2 30.55 -21.50 16.81
CA ILE A 2 30.56 -20.97 15.43
C ILE A 2 29.72 -21.90 14.54
N LEU A 3 28.67 -21.38 13.91
CA LEU A 3 27.78 -22.15 13.05
C LEU A 3 28.40 -22.44 11.67
N THR A 4 28.17 -23.65 11.17
CA THR A 4 28.58 -24.04 9.81
C THR A 4 27.58 -23.55 8.77
N ASN A 5 28.03 -23.43 7.51
CA ASN A 5 27.16 -23.06 6.38
C ASN A 5 25.96 -24.00 6.22
N GLN A 6 26.12 -25.29 6.55
CA GLN A 6 25.04 -26.27 6.51
C GLN A 6 23.99 -25.98 7.60
N GLN A 7 24.43 -25.71 8.83
CA GLN A 7 23.52 -25.35 9.94
C GLN A 7 22.77 -24.06 9.65
N HIS A 8 23.43 -23.04 9.08
CA HIS A 8 22.73 -21.84 8.63
C HIS A 8 21.63 -22.14 7.61
N LYS A 9 21.87 -23.06 6.67
CA LYS A 9 20.86 -23.46 5.69
C LYS A 9 19.70 -24.20 6.36
N GLU A 10 19.99 -25.12 7.27
CA GLU A 10 18.98 -25.89 8.00
C GLU A 10 18.10 -24.98 8.87
N ILE A 11 18.67 -23.96 9.52
CA ILE A 11 17.91 -22.94 10.26
C ILE A 11 16.96 -22.18 9.30
N LYS A 12 17.49 -21.72 8.16
CA LYS A 12 16.68 -20.99 7.16
C LYS A 12 15.51 -21.83 6.68
N ASP A 13 15.76 -23.08 6.31
CA ASP A 13 14.74 -23.99 5.81
C ASP A 13 13.70 -24.32 6.89
N TYR A 14 14.13 -24.46 8.15
CA TYR A 14 13.24 -24.74 9.29
C TYR A 14 12.25 -23.60 9.59
N ILE A 15 12.70 -22.35 9.56
CA ILE A 15 11.85 -21.20 9.87
C ILE A 15 11.11 -20.64 8.64
N PHE A 16 11.45 -21.08 7.43
CA PHE A 16 11.00 -20.43 6.20
C PHE A 16 9.47 -20.31 6.11
N ASP A 17 8.71 -21.34 6.49
CA ASP A 17 7.25 -21.34 6.30
C ASP A 17 6.46 -20.63 7.40
N ALA A 18 7.13 -20.22 8.50
CA ALA A 18 6.43 -19.62 9.63
C ALA A 18 6.12 -18.12 9.43
N PRO A 19 7.12 -17.24 9.22
CA PRO A 19 6.86 -15.82 8.95
C PRO A 19 6.41 -15.61 7.51
N LYS A 20 5.42 -14.75 7.28
CA LYS A 20 4.97 -14.42 5.93
C LYS A 20 5.77 -13.24 5.36
N TYR A 21 6.23 -12.31 6.19
CA TYR A 21 7.04 -11.17 5.74
C TYR A 21 8.54 -11.42 5.86
N ILE A 22 9.31 -10.78 4.97
CA ILE A 22 10.77 -10.91 4.92
C ILE A 22 11.44 -10.28 6.15
N GLU A 23 10.88 -9.20 6.67
CA GLU A 23 11.40 -8.51 7.85
C GLU A 23 11.36 -9.42 9.07
N THR A 24 10.19 -10.01 9.36
CA THR A 24 10.01 -10.97 10.46
C THR A 24 10.84 -12.24 10.25
N TYR A 25 10.97 -12.72 9.01
CA TYR A 25 11.85 -13.85 8.72
C TYR A 25 13.32 -13.55 9.05
N ASN A 26 13.83 -12.37 8.67
CA ASN A 26 15.20 -11.99 8.98
C ASN A 26 15.41 -11.83 10.48
N GLU A 27 14.45 -11.21 11.18
CA GLU A 27 14.51 -11.04 12.63
C GLU A 27 14.55 -12.38 13.37
N VAL A 28 13.66 -13.30 13.02
CA VAL A 28 13.66 -14.66 13.60
C VAL A 28 14.97 -15.38 13.25
N TYR A 29 15.45 -15.27 12.00
CA TYR A 29 16.70 -15.89 11.59
C TYR A 29 17.91 -15.38 12.40
N ASP A 30 18.06 -14.06 12.49
CA ASP A 30 19.18 -13.42 13.19
C ASP A 30 19.13 -13.75 14.67
N HIS A 31 17.94 -13.73 15.28
CA HIS A 31 17.74 -14.15 16.67
C HIS A 31 18.13 -15.61 16.88
N MET A 32 17.69 -16.53 16.00
CA MET A 32 18.03 -17.95 16.09
C MET A 32 19.54 -18.18 15.98
N VAL A 33 20.22 -17.46 15.08
CA VAL A 33 21.69 -17.53 14.94
C VAL A 33 22.35 -17.07 16.24
N ASN A 34 22.00 -15.89 16.75
CA ASN A 34 22.59 -15.35 17.98
C ASN A 34 22.34 -16.27 19.18
N ALA A 35 21.10 -16.76 19.34
CA ALA A 35 20.72 -17.65 20.44
C ALA A 35 21.47 -18.99 20.40
N LEU A 36 21.84 -19.49 19.21
CA LEU A 36 22.67 -20.68 19.06
C LEU A 36 24.16 -20.40 19.27
N GLU A 37 24.63 -19.21 18.92
CA GLU A 37 26.02 -18.82 19.14
C GLU A 37 26.33 -18.63 20.64
N ASP A 38 25.34 -18.14 21.40
CA ASP A 38 25.43 -17.90 22.85
C ASP A 38 25.27 -19.17 23.72
N ARG A 39 24.79 -20.28 23.14
CA ARG A 39 24.60 -21.55 23.85
C ARG A 39 25.76 -22.52 23.58
N ASP A 40 26.18 -23.22 24.63
CA ASP A 40 27.15 -24.33 24.57
C ASP A 40 26.48 -25.71 24.33
N GLU A 41 25.27 -25.71 23.76
CA GLU A 41 24.53 -26.94 23.43
C GLU A 41 24.87 -27.41 21.99
N VAL A 42 24.91 -28.73 21.76
CA VAL A 42 25.12 -29.28 20.42
C VAL A 42 23.91 -28.95 19.54
N TYR A 43 24.19 -28.41 18.34
CA TYR A 43 23.16 -28.11 17.34
C TYR A 43 22.27 -29.32 17.07
N SER A 44 20.95 -29.12 17.17
CA SER A 44 19.93 -30.08 16.78
C SER A 44 18.63 -29.37 16.42
N THR A 45 17.78 -30.00 15.61
CA THR A 45 16.45 -29.46 15.28
C THR A 45 15.55 -29.35 16.51
N ALA A 46 15.73 -30.21 17.52
CA ALA A 46 15.03 -30.13 18.80
C ALA A 46 15.43 -28.87 19.58
N LEU A 47 16.72 -28.47 19.52
CA LEU A 47 17.19 -27.22 20.09
C LEU A 47 16.56 -26.02 19.37
N LEU A 48 16.41 -26.06 18.04
CA LEU A 48 15.71 -25.00 17.30
C LEU A 48 14.26 -24.86 17.76
N ALA A 49 13.53 -25.98 17.87
CA ALA A 49 12.15 -25.97 18.34
C ALA A 49 12.04 -25.42 19.77
N LYS A 50 13.00 -25.77 20.63
CA LYS A 50 13.09 -25.27 22.00
C LYS A 50 13.29 -23.75 22.02
N ILE A 51 14.27 -23.22 21.30
CA ILE A 51 14.52 -21.77 21.21
C ILE A 51 13.25 -21.04 20.71
N ILE A 52 12.57 -21.58 19.69
CA ILE A 52 11.34 -20.95 19.19
C ILE A 52 10.22 -20.93 20.22
N ASN A 53 10.02 -22.02 20.96
CA ASN A 53 8.99 -22.06 22.00
C ASN A 53 9.36 -21.19 23.21
N ASP A 54 10.64 -21.15 23.59
CA ASP A 54 11.11 -20.39 24.75
C ASP A 54 11.06 -18.87 24.47
N ASP A 55 11.52 -18.44 23.30
CA ASP A 55 11.72 -17.02 23.00
C ASP A 55 10.56 -16.38 22.24
N PHE A 56 9.89 -17.13 21.36
CA PHE A 56 8.76 -16.64 20.55
C PHE A 56 7.42 -17.29 20.92
N GLY A 57 7.40 -18.19 21.90
CA GLY A 57 6.22 -18.93 22.36
C GLY A 57 5.76 -20.04 21.42
N SER A 58 5.60 -19.75 20.12
CA SER A 58 5.37 -20.73 19.05
C SER A 58 5.35 -20.05 17.67
N PHE A 59 5.40 -20.84 16.59
CA PHE A 59 5.15 -20.32 15.24
C PHE A 59 3.77 -19.68 15.06
N ASN A 60 2.76 -20.12 15.81
CA ASN A 60 1.42 -19.51 15.77
C ASN A 60 1.42 -18.13 16.42
N GLN A 61 2.21 -17.96 17.48
CA GLN A 61 2.35 -16.67 18.14
C GLN A 61 3.08 -15.66 17.25
N ILE A 62 4.15 -16.08 16.55
CA ILE A 62 4.83 -15.25 15.54
C ILE A 62 3.83 -14.74 14.49
N LYS A 63 2.96 -15.62 13.97
CA LYS A 63 1.92 -15.24 13.00
C LYS A 63 0.91 -14.24 13.59
N ALA A 64 0.46 -14.47 14.81
CA ALA A 64 -0.49 -13.58 15.48
C ALA A 64 0.11 -12.19 15.73
N GLU A 65 1.36 -12.12 16.17
CA GLU A 65 2.10 -10.86 16.35
C GLU A 65 2.31 -10.14 15.01
N GLU A 66 2.64 -10.89 13.95
CA GLU A 66 2.79 -10.35 12.59
C GLU A 66 1.48 -9.71 12.08
N GLU A 67 0.33 -10.35 12.33
CA GLU A 67 -0.98 -9.81 11.97
C GLU A 67 -1.33 -8.53 12.74
N LEU A 68 -1.06 -8.52 14.04
CA LEU A 68 -1.24 -7.33 14.89
C LEU A 68 -0.36 -6.18 14.41
N TYR A 69 0.91 -6.45 14.15
CA TYR A 69 1.86 -5.46 13.68
C TYR A 69 1.51 -4.95 12.28
N GLN A 70 1.06 -5.82 11.37
CA GLN A 70 0.55 -5.43 10.07
C GLN A 70 -0.64 -4.47 10.17
N LYS A 71 -1.58 -4.73 11.10
CA LYS A 71 -2.73 -3.86 11.33
C LYS A 71 -2.29 -2.47 11.78
N GLN A 72 -1.33 -2.39 12.70
CA GLN A 72 -0.76 -1.13 13.17
C GLN A 72 -0.05 -0.37 12.05
N ILE A 73 0.76 -1.06 11.24
CA ILE A 73 1.42 -0.47 10.08
C ILE A 73 0.40 0.07 9.09
N ASN A 74 -0.64 -0.70 8.75
CA ASN A 74 -1.68 -0.25 7.83
C ASN A 74 -2.36 1.04 8.34
N GLN A 75 -2.69 1.09 9.63
CA GLN A 75 -3.29 2.28 10.25
C GLN A 75 -2.33 3.48 10.22
N ASN A 76 -1.06 3.27 10.57
CA ASN A 76 -0.06 4.33 10.57
C ASN A 76 0.20 4.86 9.15
N GLN A 77 0.33 3.98 8.16
CA GLN A 77 0.52 4.37 6.76
C GLN A 77 -0.70 5.11 6.21
N ALA A 78 -1.92 4.66 6.54
CA ALA A 78 -3.14 5.37 6.18
C ALA A 78 -3.20 6.77 6.82
N LYS A 79 -2.85 6.90 8.10
CA LYS A 79 -2.76 8.19 8.78
C LYS A 79 -1.72 9.11 8.15
N HIS A 80 -0.54 8.60 7.81
CA HIS A 80 0.49 9.36 7.11
C HIS A 80 0.02 9.81 5.72
N PHE A 81 -0.65 8.95 4.97
CA PHE A 81 -1.20 9.29 3.68
C PHE A 81 -2.29 10.37 3.79
N LEU A 82 -3.18 10.27 4.77
CA LEU A 82 -4.17 11.31 5.06
C LEU A 82 -3.51 12.63 5.43
N ASN A 83 -2.45 12.61 6.23
CA ASN A 83 -1.68 13.81 6.54
C ASN A 83 -1.10 14.45 5.26
N GLU A 84 -0.54 13.66 4.34
CA GLU A 84 -0.05 14.15 3.04
C GLU A 84 -1.16 14.74 2.15
N LEU A 85 -2.37 14.16 2.19
CA LEU A 85 -3.54 14.74 1.53
C LEU A 85 -3.90 16.11 2.14
N THR A 86 -3.94 16.21 3.47
CA THR A 86 -4.25 17.48 4.15
C THR A 86 -3.16 18.53 3.96
N ASP A 87 -1.89 18.12 3.97
CA ASP A 87 -0.74 18.99 3.75
C ASP A 87 -0.70 19.51 2.31
N SER A 88 -1.37 18.84 1.37
CA SER A 88 -1.51 19.33 0.00
C SER A 88 -2.36 20.61 -0.08
N PHE A 89 -3.14 20.94 0.95
CA PHE A 89 -3.87 22.22 1.08
C PHE A 89 -3.04 23.32 1.76
N LYS A 90 -1.81 23.04 2.18
CA LYS A 90 -0.89 24.05 2.71
C LYS A 90 -0.03 24.63 1.59
N TRP A 91 0.58 25.79 1.84
CA TRP A 91 1.55 26.38 0.91
C TRP A 91 2.79 25.48 0.77
N PRO A 92 3.34 25.23 -0.44
CA PRO A 92 2.93 25.74 -1.76
C PRO A 92 1.91 24.87 -2.51
N GLY A 93 1.52 23.69 -1.98
CA GLY A 93 0.58 22.76 -2.63
C GLY A 93 -0.79 23.38 -2.92
N LEU A 94 -1.22 24.34 -2.10
CA LEU A 94 -2.44 25.11 -2.27
C LEU A 94 -2.57 25.73 -3.66
N LEU A 95 -1.48 26.27 -4.23
CA LEU A 95 -1.51 26.88 -5.57
C LEU A 95 -1.96 25.89 -6.64
N ALA A 96 -1.43 24.67 -6.60
CA ALA A 96 -1.79 23.64 -7.56
C ALA A 96 -3.26 23.19 -7.38
N ASN A 97 -3.79 23.21 -6.16
CA ASN A 97 -5.21 22.93 -5.91
C ASN A 97 -6.11 24.06 -6.43
N ILE A 98 -5.71 25.32 -6.25
CA ILE A 98 -6.44 26.47 -6.79
C ILE A 98 -6.48 26.40 -8.32
N VAL A 99 -5.35 26.15 -8.98
CA VAL A 99 -5.29 25.99 -10.45
C VAL A 99 -6.20 24.84 -10.92
N ASN A 100 -6.16 23.71 -10.22
CA ASN A 100 -7.01 22.56 -10.53
C ASN A 100 -8.51 22.89 -10.35
N LEU A 101 -8.86 23.65 -9.32
CA LEU A 101 -10.23 24.10 -9.08
C LEU A 101 -10.70 25.08 -10.17
N MET A 102 -9.84 26.02 -10.58
CA MET A 102 -10.13 26.93 -11.70
C MET A 102 -10.38 26.14 -12.99
N LEU A 103 -9.58 25.12 -13.28
CA LEU A 103 -9.78 24.24 -14.42
C LEU A 103 -11.15 23.54 -14.35
N CYS A 104 -11.51 23.00 -13.18
CA CYS A 104 -12.83 22.39 -12.97
C CYS A 104 -13.97 23.40 -13.22
N ALA A 105 -13.83 24.63 -12.74
CA ALA A 105 -14.82 25.69 -12.97
C ALA A 105 -14.95 26.05 -14.45
N CYS A 106 -13.84 26.14 -15.19
CA CYS A 106 -13.85 26.39 -16.63
C CYS A 106 -14.55 25.26 -17.42
N ILE A 107 -14.26 24.00 -17.07
CA ILE A 107 -14.91 22.83 -17.69
C ILE A 107 -16.39 22.83 -17.38
N TYR A 108 -16.78 23.09 -16.13
CA TYR A 108 -18.18 23.19 -15.73
C TYR A 108 -18.91 24.28 -16.52
N TRP A 109 -18.34 25.49 -16.58
CA TRP A 109 -18.95 26.60 -17.31
C TRP A 109 -19.14 26.26 -18.80
N SER A 110 -18.14 25.64 -19.43
CA SER A 110 -18.25 25.14 -20.79
C SER A 110 -19.38 24.11 -20.95
N SER A 111 -19.51 23.17 -20.01
CA SER A 111 -20.55 22.13 -20.01
C SER A 111 -21.98 22.67 -19.88
N THR A 112 -22.17 23.89 -19.36
CA THR A 112 -23.51 24.52 -19.32
C THR A 112 -23.96 25.06 -20.67
N ARG A 113 -23.01 25.30 -21.59
CA ARG A 113 -23.26 25.89 -22.91
C ARG A 113 -23.36 24.84 -24.02
N SER A 114 -22.78 23.67 -23.83
CA SER A 114 -22.73 22.59 -24.82
C SER A 114 -22.88 21.22 -24.17
N ALA A 115 -23.32 20.23 -24.95
CA ALA A 115 -23.46 18.86 -24.46
C ALA A 115 -22.09 18.31 -24.04
N PHE A 116 -21.95 17.98 -22.76
CA PHE A 116 -20.69 17.46 -22.21
C PHE A 116 -20.64 15.94 -22.23
N ASN A 117 -19.66 15.38 -22.93
CA ASN A 117 -19.40 13.95 -22.96
C ASN A 117 -18.54 13.54 -21.76
N THR A 118 -19.12 12.79 -20.81
CA THR A 118 -18.45 12.37 -19.56
C THR A 118 -17.44 11.24 -19.77
N LYS A 119 -17.53 10.48 -20.88
CA LYS A 119 -16.74 9.26 -21.09
C LYS A 119 -15.22 9.49 -21.14
N PRO A 120 -14.68 10.47 -21.91
CA PRO A 120 -13.24 10.65 -22.01
C PRO A 120 -12.60 11.04 -20.67
N MET A 121 -13.28 11.89 -19.90
CA MET A 121 -12.82 12.32 -18.59
C MET A 121 -12.82 11.18 -17.58
N MET A 122 -13.86 10.34 -17.59
CA MET A 122 -13.90 9.15 -16.76
C MET A 122 -12.78 8.15 -17.13
N ALA A 123 -12.55 7.94 -18.42
CA ALA A 123 -11.47 7.09 -18.91
C ALA A 123 -10.10 7.61 -18.46
N ALA A 124 -9.87 8.93 -18.49
CA ALA A 124 -8.64 9.52 -18.00
C ALA A 124 -8.44 9.31 -16.49
N ILE A 125 -9.48 9.50 -15.67
CA ILE A 125 -9.44 9.23 -14.22
C ILE A 125 -9.08 7.77 -13.95
N PHE A 126 -9.74 6.83 -14.62
CA PHE A 126 -9.45 5.40 -14.48
C PHE A 126 -8.02 5.08 -14.89
N LEU A 127 -7.57 5.59 -16.04
CA LEU A 127 -6.21 5.37 -16.53
C LEU A 127 -5.19 5.84 -15.49
N CYS A 128 -5.39 7.01 -14.90
CA CYS A 128 -4.52 7.54 -13.86
C CYS A 128 -4.44 6.62 -12.62
N PHE A 129 -5.57 6.13 -12.11
CA PHE A 129 -5.55 5.20 -10.98
C PHE A 129 -4.98 3.82 -11.33
N ILE A 130 -5.25 3.31 -12.54
CA ILE A 130 -4.67 2.05 -13.03
C ILE A 130 -3.15 2.17 -13.11
N LEU A 131 -2.61 3.29 -13.61
CA LEU A 131 -1.16 3.50 -13.68
C LEU A 131 -0.50 3.50 -12.30
N VAL A 132 -1.13 4.12 -11.30
CA VAL A 132 -0.64 4.07 -9.90
C VAL A 132 -0.63 2.64 -9.37
N ASN A 133 -1.70 1.88 -9.60
CA ASN A 133 -1.78 0.48 -9.17
C ASN A 133 -0.75 -0.38 -9.88
N LEU A 134 -0.63 -0.27 -11.20
CA LEU A 134 0.33 -1.01 -11.99
C LEU A 134 1.76 -0.76 -11.47
N TYR A 135 2.12 0.50 -11.24
CA TYR A 135 3.42 0.86 -10.67
C TYR A 135 3.70 0.16 -9.33
N VAL A 136 2.74 0.23 -8.40
CA VAL A 136 2.87 -0.34 -7.04
C VAL A 136 2.93 -1.87 -7.10
N TYR A 137 2.02 -2.52 -7.81
CA TYR A 137 1.97 -3.97 -7.90
C TYR A 137 3.17 -4.54 -8.67
N THR A 138 3.69 -3.85 -9.69
CA THR A 138 4.95 -4.24 -10.33
C THR A 138 6.11 -4.17 -9.33
N LYS A 139 6.18 -3.13 -8.49
CA LYS A 139 7.21 -3.03 -7.44
C LYS A 139 7.11 -4.15 -6.40
N ILE A 140 5.90 -4.44 -5.91
CA ILE A 140 5.64 -5.54 -4.98
C ILE A 140 6.05 -6.87 -5.62
N TRP A 141 5.68 -7.10 -6.88
CA TRP A 141 6.01 -8.32 -7.61
C TRP A 141 7.52 -8.51 -7.80
N ILE A 142 8.24 -7.45 -8.19
CA ILE A 142 9.71 -7.49 -8.30
C ILE A 142 10.34 -7.85 -6.95
N ARG A 143 9.89 -7.22 -5.85
CA ARG A 143 10.40 -7.52 -4.50
C ARG A 143 10.12 -8.95 -4.10
N LYS A 144 8.89 -9.43 -4.29
CA LYS A 144 8.52 -10.83 -4.02
C LYS A 144 9.39 -11.80 -4.81
N ARG A 145 9.65 -11.52 -6.09
CA ARG A 145 10.52 -12.37 -6.92
C ARG A 145 11.96 -12.40 -6.42
N LYS A 146 12.49 -11.26 -5.95
CA LYS A 146 13.86 -11.14 -5.43
C LYS A 146 14.04 -11.83 -4.07
N HIS A 147 13.10 -11.63 -3.15
CA HIS A 147 13.23 -12.09 -1.75
C HIS A 147 12.43 -13.35 -1.43
N LYS A 148 11.64 -13.87 -2.37
CA LYS A 148 10.69 -14.98 -2.22
C LYS A 148 9.56 -14.76 -1.19
N LYS A 149 9.61 -13.67 -0.42
CA LYS A 149 8.63 -13.24 0.57
C LYS A 149 8.14 -11.81 0.29
N TYR A 150 6.99 -11.47 0.86
CA TYR A 150 6.45 -10.12 0.82
C TYR A 150 7.14 -9.26 1.89
N SER A 151 7.10 -7.94 1.71
CA SER A 151 7.41 -6.99 2.78
C SER A 151 6.14 -6.64 3.56
N ILE A 152 6.28 -6.37 4.84
CA ILE A 152 5.17 -5.94 5.71
C ILE A 152 4.51 -4.64 5.21
N PHE A 153 5.24 -3.81 4.44
CA PHE A 153 4.71 -2.60 3.84
C PHE A 153 3.90 -2.82 2.56
N ASP A 154 4.06 -3.98 1.90
CA ASP A 154 3.45 -4.23 0.59
C ASP A 154 1.92 -4.25 0.67
N ASN A 155 1.36 -4.73 1.79
CA ASN A 155 -0.08 -4.78 1.98
C ASN A 155 -0.68 -3.38 2.18
N ALA A 156 -0.02 -2.53 2.99
CA ALA A 156 -0.40 -1.13 3.17
C ALA A 156 -0.33 -0.37 1.84
N LEU A 157 0.75 -0.56 1.09
CA LEU A 157 0.96 0.05 -0.22
C LEU A 157 -0.11 -0.35 -1.25
N GLY A 158 -0.41 -1.65 -1.34
CA GLY A 158 -1.42 -2.17 -2.27
C GLY A 158 -2.84 -1.71 -1.90
N SER A 159 -3.16 -1.67 -0.60
CA SER A 159 -4.43 -1.14 -0.12
C SER A 159 -4.60 0.34 -0.47
N LEU A 160 -3.57 1.16 -0.20
CA LEU A 160 -3.56 2.57 -0.56
C LEU A 160 -3.60 2.74 -2.10
N SER A 161 -2.84 2.02 -2.90
CA SER A 161 -2.91 2.22 -4.36
C SER A 161 -4.29 1.91 -4.93
N THR A 162 -4.96 0.89 -4.39
CA THR A 162 -6.26 0.40 -4.89
C THR A 162 -7.43 1.28 -4.45
N PHE A 163 -7.30 2.01 -3.34
CA PHE A 163 -8.39 2.81 -2.77
C PHE A 163 -8.96 3.85 -3.74
N GLY A 164 -8.11 4.58 -4.46
CA GLY A 164 -8.56 5.56 -5.46
C GLY A 164 -9.33 4.91 -6.63
N LEU A 165 -8.89 3.73 -7.07
CA LEU A 165 -9.58 2.96 -8.10
C LEU A 165 -10.96 2.52 -7.61
N PHE A 166 -11.03 1.98 -6.39
CA PHE A 166 -12.29 1.59 -5.76
C PHE A 166 -13.29 2.76 -5.70
N ILE A 167 -12.86 3.95 -5.25
CA ILE A 167 -13.71 5.15 -5.23
C ILE A 167 -14.19 5.49 -6.65
N SER A 168 -13.31 5.47 -7.64
CA SER A 168 -13.69 5.84 -9.01
C SER A 168 -14.69 4.86 -9.63
N VAL A 169 -14.54 3.56 -9.37
CA VAL A 169 -15.47 2.51 -9.79
C VAL A 169 -16.81 2.68 -9.09
N PHE A 170 -16.79 2.89 -7.77
CA PHE A 170 -18.00 3.13 -6.98
C PHE A 170 -18.77 4.33 -7.52
N VAL A 171 -18.12 5.48 -7.68
CA VAL A 171 -18.75 6.71 -8.18
C VAL A 171 -19.32 6.51 -9.59
N PHE A 172 -18.60 5.80 -10.46
CA PHE A 172 -19.06 5.54 -11.82
C PHE A 172 -20.36 4.74 -11.86
N TYR A 173 -20.40 3.58 -11.19
CA TYR A 173 -21.56 2.71 -11.21
C TYR A 173 -22.76 3.31 -10.46
N TRP A 174 -22.51 4.06 -9.38
CA TRP A 174 -23.59 4.61 -8.57
C TRP A 174 -24.23 5.86 -9.19
N PHE A 175 -23.44 6.73 -9.84
CA PHE A 175 -23.92 8.06 -10.22
C PHE A 175 -23.78 8.41 -11.71
N ILE A 176 -22.77 7.86 -12.41
CA ILE A 176 -22.40 8.33 -13.76
C ILE A 176 -22.98 7.45 -14.86
N SER A 177 -22.92 6.13 -14.68
CA SER A 177 -23.37 5.14 -15.68
C SER A 177 -24.79 5.40 -16.17
N ASN A 178 -25.11 4.87 -17.36
CA ASN A 178 -26.48 4.91 -17.87
C ASN A 178 -27.41 4.06 -16.99
N ASP A 179 -26.89 2.94 -16.49
CA ASP A 179 -27.57 2.04 -15.55
C ASP A 179 -27.26 2.40 -14.08
N SER A 180 -27.07 3.70 -13.80
CA SER A 180 -26.74 4.17 -12.46
C SER A 180 -27.84 3.82 -11.47
N LEU A 181 -27.46 3.31 -10.29
CA LEU A 181 -28.40 2.99 -9.20
C LEU A 181 -29.21 4.21 -8.75
N ILE A 182 -28.59 5.41 -8.80
CA ILE A 182 -29.23 6.67 -8.46
C ILE A 182 -29.37 7.49 -9.73
N SER A 183 -30.60 7.80 -10.13
CA SER A 183 -30.87 8.66 -11.28
C SER A 183 -30.54 10.12 -10.92
N VAL A 184 -29.47 10.63 -11.52
CA VAL A 184 -28.96 11.98 -11.30
C VAL A 184 -29.06 12.79 -12.59
N ASN A 185 -29.43 14.07 -12.48
CA ASN A 185 -29.49 14.96 -13.64
C ASN A 185 -28.10 15.18 -14.26
N GLN A 186 -28.06 15.63 -15.52
CA GLN A 186 -26.79 15.76 -16.25
C GLN A 186 -25.83 16.77 -15.60
N HIS A 187 -26.34 17.87 -15.04
CA HIS A 187 -25.52 18.88 -14.37
C HIS A 187 -24.81 18.31 -13.14
N SER A 188 -25.53 17.56 -12.31
CA SER A 188 -25.01 16.90 -11.12
C SER A 188 -24.04 15.78 -11.50
N LYS A 189 -24.27 15.03 -12.60
CA LYS A 189 -23.27 14.07 -13.11
C LYS A 189 -21.95 14.75 -13.46
N VAL A 190 -21.98 15.92 -14.10
CA VAL A 190 -20.77 16.71 -14.39
C VAL A 190 -20.09 17.17 -13.09
N ILE A 191 -20.83 17.70 -12.14
CA ILE A 191 -20.27 18.14 -10.84
C ILE A 191 -19.58 16.96 -10.13
N ILE A 192 -20.23 15.81 -10.02
CA ILE A 192 -19.67 14.61 -9.39
C ILE A 192 -18.38 14.18 -10.09
N LEU A 193 -18.37 14.19 -11.43
CA LEU A 193 -17.19 13.83 -12.21
C LEU A 193 -16.03 14.83 -12.03
N LEU A 194 -16.31 16.13 -11.95
CA LEU A 194 -15.32 17.15 -11.66
C LEU A 194 -14.76 17.02 -10.24
N THR A 195 -15.60 16.72 -9.25
CA THR A 195 -15.17 16.41 -7.88
C THR A 195 -14.27 15.18 -7.86
N LEU A 196 -14.64 14.12 -8.58
CA LEU A 196 -13.82 12.91 -8.69
C LEU A 196 -12.47 13.19 -9.37
N TYR A 197 -12.46 14.01 -10.43
CA TYR A 197 -11.23 14.44 -11.08
C TYR A 197 -10.33 15.27 -10.15
N PHE A 198 -10.92 16.22 -9.41
CA PHE A 198 -10.19 17.01 -8.43
C PHE A 198 -9.55 16.10 -7.37
N PHE A 199 -10.33 15.16 -6.84
CA PHE A 199 -9.85 14.15 -5.91
C PHE A 199 -8.74 13.30 -6.52
N CYS A 200 -8.91 12.79 -7.74
CA CYS A 200 -7.90 12.00 -8.45
C CYS A 200 -6.56 12.74 -8.57
N SER A 201 -6.59 14.01 -8.98
CA SER A 201 -5.40 14.85 -9.09
C SER A 201 -4.71 15.06 -7.74
N LEU A 202 -5.47 15.34 -6.69
CA LEU A 202 -4.95 15.48 -5.33
C LEU A 202 -4.35 14.15 -4.84
N TYR A 203 -5.09 13.06 -5.00
CA TYR A 203 -4.70 11.71 -4.62
C TYR A 203 -3.35 11.31 -5.20
N ILE A 204 -3.18 11.46 -6.52
CA ILE A 204 -1.96 11.04 -7.23
C ILE A 204 -0.75 11.86 -6.77
N ARG A 205 -0.92 13.17 -6.60
CA ARG A 205 0.16 14.06 -6.12
C ARG A 205 0.58 13.68 -4.70
N SER A 206 -0.37 13.48 -3.80
CA SER A 206 -0.10 13.04 -2.42
C SER A 206 0.51 11.64 -2.38
N PHE A 207 0.02 10.71 -3.21
CA PHE A 207 0.55 9.34 -3.29
C PHE A 207 2.00 9.33 -3.78
N ARG A 208 2.33 10.11 -4.80
CA ARG A 208 3.70 10.27 -5.28
C ARG A 208 4.62 10.82 -4.18
N LYS A 209 4.17 11.84 -3.44
CA LYS A 209 4.96 12.44 -2.35
C LYS A 209 5.17 11.44 -1.21
N PHE A 210 4.10 10.79 -0.76
CA PHE A 210 4.11 9.73 0.25
C PHE A 210 5.06 8.58 -0.12
N TYR A 211 4.97 8.06 -1.35
CA TYR A 211 5.84 6.99 -1.83
C TYR A 211 7.32 7.40 -1.84
N ASN A 212 7.63 8.58 -2.34
CA ASN A 212 9.02 9.05 -2.47
C ASN A 212 9.66 9.41 -1.12
N GLN A 213 8.91 10.01 -0.20
CA GLN A 213 9.47 10.55 1.04
C GLN A 213 9.49 9.54 2.19
N LYS A 214 8.53 8.62 2.27
CA LYS A 214 8.37 7.78 3.45
C LYS A 214 8.68 6.31 3.17
N ILE A 215 8.29 5.82 2.00
CA ILE A 215 8.42 4.40 1.66
C ILE A 215 9.77 4.09 1.03
N LYS A 216 10.26 4.94 0.11
CA LYS A 216 11.59 4.73 -0.49
C LYS A 216 12.71 4.76 0.55
N ILE A 217 12.55 5.54 1.63
CA ILE A 217 13.56 5.68 2.69
C ILE A 217 13.58 4.45 3.62
N LEU A 218 12.43 3.83 3.88
CA LEU A 218 12.32 2.66 4.76
C LEU A 218 12.67 1.33 4.08
N ILE A 219 12.80 1.32 2.75
CA ILE A 219 13.00 0.12 1.93
C ILE A 219 14.38 0.12 1.24
N ALA A 220 15.09 1.26 1.28
CA ALA A 220 16.47 1.38 0.81
C ALA A 220 17.43 0.90 1.91
#